data_AF-A0A0F2QAW6-F1
#
_entry.id   AF-A0A0F2QAW6-F1
#
_cell.length_a   1.000
_cell.length_b   1.000
_cell.length_c   1.000
_cell.angle_alpha   90.00
_cell.angle_beta   90.00
_cell.angle_gamma   90.00
#
_symmetry.space_group_name_H-M   'P 1'
#
loop_
_entity.id
_entity.type
_entity.pdbx_description
1 polymer ?
#
loop_
_entity_poly.entity_id
_entity_poly.type
_entity_poly.pdbx_seq_one_letter_code
_entity_poly.pdbx_strand_id
1 'polypeptide(L)'
;MFKVKDTIIAGILAGWMGNVVKEVLTWSFYLMGWVRYTFVHIAAGFYYSKENIDAPFSLVTGVITDWTIAGTFGVILLYLLRYTGSDYAIFKGIGLGSLVYVITFGIGMALDITRATLITPLPDFLLIMSHLTIGGVSGWALEKHFGNIVSLKLQKTKTREHIVILKPYIFNGAIVPKKPKKIMSVRSQNKKK
;
A
#
# COMPACT_ATOMS: atom_id res chain seq x y z
N MET A 1 -15.02 17.12 -5.50
CA MET A 1 -14.09 15.97 -5.39
C MET A 1 -12.81 16.42 -4.71
N PHE A 2 -12.54 15.93 -3.50
CA PHE A 2 -11.27 16.17 -2.82
C PHE A 2 -10.15 15.46 -3.59
N LYS A 3 -9.23 16.23 -4.20
CA LYS A 3 -8.02 15.68 -4.82
C LYS A 3 -6.97 15.49 -3.72
N VAL A 4 -6.83 14.26 -3.23
CA VAL A 4 -5.70 13.88 -2.38
C VAL A 4 -4.42 14.11 -3.17
N LYS A 5 -3.45 14.82 -2.59
CA LYS A 5 -2.13 15.07 -3.18
C LYS A 5 -1.00 14.43 -2.40
N ASP A 6 -1.25 14.15 -1.12
CA ASP A 6 -0.26 13.59 -0.23
C ASP A 6 -0.11 12.08 -0.50
N THR A 7 1.15 11.64 -0.58
CA THR A 7 1.48 10.24 -0.87
C THR A 7 1.11 9.32 0.28
N ILE A 8 1.38 9.74 1.52
CA ILE A 8 1.12 8.92 2.70
C ILE A 8 -0.39 8.78 2.88
N ILE A 9 -1.15 9.87 2.79
CA ILE A 9 -2.61 9.83 2.89
C ILE A 9 -3.23 8.96 1.78
N ALA A 10 -2.75 9.06 0.54
CA ALA A 10 -3.23 8.21 -0.55
C ALA A 10 -2.98 6.71 -0.30
N GLY A 11 -1.79 6.38 0.21
CA GLY A 11 -1.45 5.02 0.62
C GLY A 11 -2.34 4.51 1.74
N ILE A 12 -2.52 5.30 2.80
CA ILE A 12 -3.39 4.96 3.93
C ILE A 12 -4.82 4.68 3.47
N LEU A 13 -5.40 5.59 2.67
CA LEU A 13 -6.76 5.43 2.17
C LEU A 13 -6.92 4.18 1.31
N ALA A 14 -5.96 3.87 0.44
CA ALA A 14 -6.00 2.64 -0.35
C ALA A 14 -5.91 1.39 0.53
N GLY A 15 -5.02 1.39 1.54
CA GLY A 15 -4.91 0.32 2.53
C GLY A 15 -6.20 0.11 3.30
N TRP A 16 -6.86 1.19 3.74
CA TRP A 16 -8.15 1.14 4.41
C TRP A 16 -9.27 0.61 3.51
N MET A 17 -9.30 0.96 2.23
CA MET A 17 -10.26 0.37 1.27
C MET A 17 -10.08 -1.14 1.17
N GLY A 18 -8.84 -1.63 1.10
CA GLY A 18 -8.55 -3.06 1.15
C GLY A 18 -8.95 -3.69 2.50
N ASN A 19 -8.74 -2.96 3.60
CA ASN A 19 -9.07 -3.44 4.94
C ASN A 19 -10.57 -3.63 5.13
N VAL A 20 -11.39 -2.72 4.61
CA VAL A 20 -12.86 -2.86 4.69
C VAL A 20 -13.31 -4.18 4.07
N VAL A 21 -12.81 -4.53 2.87
CA VAL A 21 -13.17 -5.78 2.19
C VAL A 21 -12.63 -6.99 2.96
N LYS A 22 -11.39 -6.91 3.47
CA LYS A 22 -10.77 -7.94 4.33
C LYS A 22 -11.57 -8.19 5.60
N GLU A 23 -12.01 -7.14 6.28
CA GLU A 23 -12.81 -7.23 7.50
C GLU A 23 -14.18 -7.84 7.21
N VAL A 24 -14.89 -7.38 6.17
CA VAL A 24 -16.17 -8.00 5.77
C VAL A 24 -16.02 -9.50 5.52
N LEU A 25 -14.98 -9.90 4.82
CA LEU A 25 -14.69 -11.31 4.54
C LEU A 25 -14.40 -12.09 5.84
N THR A 26 -13.53 -11.56 6.69
CA THR A 26 -13.07 -12.24 7.91
C THR A 26 -14.17 -12.31 8.97
N TRP A 27 -14.95 -11.26 9.15
CA TRP A 27 -16.12 -11.26 10.03
C TRP A 27 -17.18 -12.23 9.54
N SER A 28 -17.38 -12.37 8.22
CA SER A 28 -18.28 -13.39 7.69
C SER A 28 -17.81 -14.80 8.07
N PHE A 29 -16.50 -15.10 7.95
CA PHE A 29 -15.94 -16.38 8.38
C PHE A 29 -16.11 -16.62 9.88
N TYR A 30 -15.95 -15.57 10.70
CA TYR A 30 -16.12 -15.64 12.14
C TYR A 30 -17.57 -15.94 12.52
N LEU A 31 -18.53 -15.25 11.90
CA LEU A 31 -19.96 -15.46 12.13
C LEU A 31 -20.44 -16.85 11.67
N MET A 32 -19.79 -17.45 10.67
CA MET A 32 -20.03 -18.84 10.25
C MET A 32 -19.32 -19.88 11.13
N GLY A 33 -18.53 -19.46 12.10
CA GLY A 33 -17.74 -20.34 12.98
C GLY A 33 -16.54 -21.01 12.29
N TRP A 34 -16.15 -20.55 11.09
CA TRP A 34 -15.01 -21.10 10.35
C TRP A 34 -13.67 -20.63 10.89
N VAL A 35 -13.65 -19.44 11.52
CA VAL A 35 -12.47 -18.91 12.21
C VAL A 35 -12.84 -18.51 13.64
N ARG A 36 -11.93 -18.77 14.57
CA ARG A 36 -12.09 -18.38 15.98
C ARG A 36 -11.74 -16.91 16.24
N TYR A 37 -10.84 -16.34 15.45
CA TYR A 37 -10.32 -14.98 15.66
C TYR A 37 -10.34 -14.23 14.35
N THR A 38 -10.85 -13.00 14.38
CA THR A 38 -10.70 -12.04 13.27
C THR A 38 -9.37 -11.31 13.36
N PHE A 39 -9.03 -10.49 12.37
CA PHE A 39 -7.82 -9.67 12.43
C PHE A 39 -7.82 -8.68 13.59
N VAL A 40 -8.99 -8.14 13.97
CA VAL A 40 -9.15 -7.31 15.18
C VAL A 40 -8.74 -8.10 16.42
N HIS A 41 -9.20 -9.35 16.56
CA HIS A 41 -8.83 -10.22 17.68
C HIS A 41 -7.33 -10.54 17.67
N ILE A 42 -6.77 -10.87 16.50
CA ILE A 42 -5.33 -11.17 16.34
C ILE A 42 -4.47 -9.96 16.69
N ALA A 43 -4.87 -8.76 16.26
CA ALA A 43 -4.21 -7.50 16.58
C ALA A 43 -4.32 -7.13 18.07
N ALA A 44 -5.47 -7.38 18.70
CA ALA A 44 -5.62 -7.25 20.16
C ALA A 44 -4.68 -8.22 20.91
N GLY A 45 -4.47 -9.41 20.37
CA GLY A 45 -3.57 -10.44 20.89
C GLY A 45 -2.08 -10.05 20.94
N PHE A 46 -1.68 -8.91 20.38
CA PHE A 46 -0.35 -8.34 20.60
C PHE A 46 -0.18 -7.71 21.99
N TYR A 47 -1.27 -7.29 22.62
CA TYR A 47 -1.24 -6.55 23.90
C TYR A 47 -1.90 -7.30 25.04
N TYR A 48 -2.90 -8.13 24.73
CA TYR A 48 -3.74 -8.79 25.73
C TYR A 48 -3.60 -10.31 25.67
N SER A 49 -3.87 -10.95 26.80
CA SER A 49 -3.90 -12.41 26.90
C SER A 49 -5.13 -12.99 26.20
N LYS A 50 -5.12 -14.31 25.97
CA LYS A 50 -6.19 -15.05 25.29
C LYS A 50 -7.50 -15.07 26.08
N GLU A 51 -7.47 -14.75 27.36
CA GLU A 51 -8.66 -14.64 28.21
C GLU A 51 -9.32 -13.26 28.08
N ASN A 52 -8.57 -12.24 27.61
CA ASN A 52 -9.01 -10.84 27.55
C ASN A 52 -9.20 -10.30 26.12
N ILE A 53 -8.75 -11.02 25.10
CA ILE A 53 -8.91 -10.73 23.66
C ILE A 53 -10.34 -10.34 23.24
N ASP A 54 -11.37 -10.92 23.87
CA ASP A 54 -12.77 -10.64 23.57
C ASP A 54 -13.35 -9.46 24.38
N ALA A 55 -12.57 -8.88 25.31
CA ALA A 55 -13.01 -7.74 26.10
C ALA A 55 -13.24 -6.52 25.18
N PRO A 56 -14.30 -5.70 25.39
CA PRO A 56 -14.63 -4.59 24.50
C PRO A 56 -13.46 -3.62 24.26
N PHE A 57 -12.70 -3.28 25.30
CA PHE A 57 -11.55 -2.39 25.17
C PHE A 57 -10.36 -3.04 24.45
N SER A 58 -10.19 -4.36 24.58
CA SER A 58 -9.18 -5.10 23.83
C SER A 58 -9.51 -5.09 22.33
N LEU A 59 -10.79 -5.25 21.97
CA LEU A 59 -11.25 -5.15 20.58
C LEU A 59 -11.06 -3.73 20.01
N VAL A 60 -11.31 -2.68 20.79
CA VAL A 60 -11.04 -1.28 20.36
C VAL A 60 -9.56 -1.10 20.01
N THR A 61 -8.66 -1.53 20.89
CA THR A 61 -7.21 -1.50 20.62
C THR A 61 -6.87 -2.34 19.38
N GLY A 62 -7.48 -3.52 19.24
CA GLY A 62 -7.33 -4.38 18.06
C GLY A 62 -7.74 -3.69 16.76
N VAL A 63 -8.87 -2.98 16.74
CA VAL A 63 -9.32 -2.20 15.57
C VAL A 63 -8.30 -1.11 15.24
N ILE A 64 -7.86 -0.33 16.22
CA ILE A 64 -6.88 0.74 15.99
C ILE A 64 -5.58 0.17 15.39
N THR A 65 -5.08 -0.92 15.97
CA THR A 65 -3.85 -1.58 15.52
C THR A 65 -4.01 -2.16 14.11
N ASP A 66 -5.10 -2.88 13.84
CA ASP A 66 -5.38 -3.47 12.53
C ASP A 66 -5.48 -2.40 11.43
N TRP A 67 -6.22 -1.32 11.68
CA TRP A 67 -6.37 -0.23 10.71
C TRP A 67 -5.09 0.57 10.50
N THR A 68 -4.24 0.67 11.53
CA THR A 68 -2.91 1.28 11.41
C THR A 68 -1.98 0.42 10.55
N ILE A 69 -1.99 -0.91 10.75
CA ILE A 69 -1.22 -1.86 9.94
C ILE A 69 -1.71 -1.81 8.50
N ALA A 70 -3.01 -1.82 8.25
CA ALA A 70 -3.58 -1.72 6.92
C ALA A 70 -3.22 -0.41 6.20
N GLY A 71 -3.27 0.72 6.90
CA GLY A 71 -2.82 2.00 6.35
C GLY A 71 -1.34 1.98 5.99
N THR A 72 -0.50 1.42 6.86
CA THR A 72 0.95 1.24 6.63
C THR A 72 1.21 0.34 5.42
N PHE A 73 0.48 -0.77 5.31
CA PHE A 73 0.53 -1.67 4.16
C PHE A 73 0.25 -0.92 2.84
N GLY A 74 -0.82 -0.11 2.81
CA GLY A 74 -1.17 0.66 1.61
C GLY A 74 -0.10 1.69 1.23
N VAL A 75 0.57 2.32 2.21
CA VAL A 75 1.71 3.22 1.96
C VAL A 75 2.90 2.46 1.36
N ILE A 76 3.25 1.30 1.91
CA ILE A 76 4.31 0.44 1.38
C ILE A 76 4.00 0.04 -0.06
N LEU A 77 2.76 -0.41 -0.32
CA LEU A 77 2.32 -0.80 -1.65
C LEU A 77 2.41 0.37 -2.64
N LEU A 78 2.01 1.58 -2.22
CA LEU A 78 2.14 2.77 -3.07
C LEU A 78 3.61 3.00 -3.47
N TYR A 79 4.53 2.95 -2.52
CA TYR A 79 5.95 3.12 -2.82
C TYR A 79 6.50 2.01 -3.73
N LEU A 80 6.05 0.76 -3.53
CA LEU A 80 6.38 -0.36 -4.41
C LEU A 80 5.91 -0.09 -5.85
N LEU A 81 4.65 0.32 -6.04
CA LEU A 81 4.10 0.65 -7.37
C LEU A 81 4.76 1.89 -7.99
N ARG A 82 5.16 2.86 -7.17
CA ARG A 82 5.90 4.04 -7.65
C ARG A 82 7.29 3.67 -8.20
N TYR A 83 7.91 2.61 -7.66
CA TYR A 83 9.22 2.15 -8.11
C TYR A 83 9.13 1.14 -9.27
N THR A 84 8.15 0.24 -9.22
CA THR A 84 8.01 -0.87 -10.18
C THR A 84 7.00 -0.59 -11.29
N GLY A 85 6.30 0.54 -11.25
CA GLY A 85 5.17 0.84 -12.15
C GLY A 85 3.83 0.36 -11.61
N SER A 86 2.75 0.99 -12.08
CA SER A 86 1.36 0.63 -11.74
C SER A 86 0.75 -0.41 -12.68
N ASP A 87 1.50 -0.90 -13.67
CA ASP A 87 1.15 -2.08 -14.44
C ASP A 87 0.90 -3.25 -13.50
N TYR A 88 -0.21 -3.96 -13.71
CA TYR A 88 -0.61 -5.11 -12.88
C TYR A 88 -0.67 -4.80 -11.38
N ALA A 89 -1.11 -3.59 -11.00
CA ALA A 89 -1.15 -3.13 -9.60
C ALA A 89 -1.87 -4.12 -8.66
N ILE A 90 -2.95 -4.74 -9.13
CA ILE A 90 -3.69 -5.78 -8.39
C ILE A 90 -2.77 -6.96 -8.05
N PHE A 91 -2.07 -7.53 -9.02
CA PHE A 91 -1.19 -8.68 -8.81
C PHE A 91 0.01 -8.34 -7.93
N LYS A 92 0.60 -7.14 -8.10
CA LYS A 92 1.67 -6.64 -7.21
C LYS A 92 1.15 -6.48 -5.77
N GLY A 93 -0.08 -6.00 -5.61
CA GLY A 93 -0.77 -5.92 -4.33
C GLY A 93 -1.01 -7.28 -3.69
N ILE A 94 -1.53 -8.25 -4.44
CA ILE A 94 -1.69 -9.65 -4.01
C ILE A 94 -0.35 -10.21 -3.55
N GLY A 95 0.71 -10.06 -4.35
CA GLY A 95 2.05 -10.54 -4.01
C GLY A 95 2.59 -9.95 -2.71
N LEU A 96 2.41 -8.65 -2.48
CA LEU A 96 2.77 -8.01 -1.22
C LEU A 96 1.90 -8.51 -0.05
N GLY A 97 0.59 -8.70 -0.28
CA GLY A 97 -0.33 -9.27 0.70
C GLY A 97 0.10 -10.67 1.14
N SER A 98 0.42 -11.55 0.19
CA SER A 98 0.97 -12.89 0.45
C SER A 98 2.26 -12.82 1.26
N LEU A 99 3.19 -11.93 0.90
CA LEU A 99 4.45 -11.76 1.61
C LEU A 99 4.22 -11.34 3.05
N VAL A 100 3.33 -10.38 3.29
CA VAL A 100 2.99 -9.92 4.64
C VAL A 100 2.37 -11.06 5.45
N TYR A 101 1.48 -11.85 4.86
CA TYR A 101 0.93 -13.02 5.54
C TYR A 101 2.03 -14.01 5.96
N VAL A 102 2.96 -14.37 5.06
CA VAL A 102 4.07 -15.29 5.38
C VAL A 102 4.94 -14.73 6.51
N ILE A 103 5.21 -13.43 6.51
CA ILE A 103 6.00 -12.80 7.58
C ILE A 103 5.22 -12.81 8.90
N THR A 104 3.97 -12.33 8.91
CA THR A 104 3.19 -12.18 10.15
C THR A 104 2.79 -13.52 10.74
N PHE A 105 2.35 -14.47 9.92
CA PHE A 105 1.81 -15.75 10.39
C PHE A 105 2.83 -16.88 10.29
N GLY A 106 3.66 -16.92 9.26
CA GLY A 106 4.75 -17.91 9.19
C GLY A 106 5.84 -17.63 10.23
N ILE A 107 6.40 -16.42 10.24
CA ILE A 107 7.48 -16.05 11.17
C ILE A 107 6.90 -15.57 12.50
N GLY A 108 5.89 -14.70 12.49
CA GLY A 108 5.39 -14.09 13.72
C GLY A 108 4.71 -15.07 14.68
N MET A 109 4.02 -16.11 14.19
CA MET A 109 3.54 -17.18 15.07
C MET A 109 4.67 -18.06 15.57
N ALA A 110 5.70 -18.33 14.76
CA ALA A 110 6.87 -19.08 15.21
C ALA A 110 7.66 -18.36 16.33
N LEU A 111 7.49 -17.04 16.44
CA LEU A 111 8.08 -16.19 17.48
C LEU A 111 7.09 -15.83 18.61
N ASP A 112 5.89 -16.43 18.64
CA ASP A 112 4.85 -16.14 19.64
C ASP A 112 4.47 -14.65 19.76
N ILE A 113 4.53 -13.88 18.66
CA ILE A 113 4.23 -12.43 18.64
C ILE A 113 2.76 -12.15 18.98
N THR A 114 1.85 -13.05 18.60
CA THR A 114 0.43 -12.97 18.94
C THR A 114 0.00 -14.16 19.78
N ARG A 115 -0.90 -13.91 20.74
CA ARG A 115 -1.51 -14.95 21.56
C ARG A 115 -2.72 -15.62 20.90
N ALA A 116 -3.15 -15.13 19.74
CA ALA A 116 -4.18 -15.76 18.92
C ALA A 116 -3.54 -16.89 18.10
N THR A 117 -4.03 -18.13 18.28
CA THR A 117 -3.46 -19.30 17.60
C THR A 117 -4.30 -19.75 16.39
N LEU A 118 -3.61 -20.09 15.30
CA LEU A 118 -4.18 -20.76 14.13
C LEU A 118 -3.81 -22.23 14.20
N ILE A 119 -4.67 -23.04 14.81
CA ILE A 119 -4.36 -24.45 15.08
C ILE A 119 -4.77 -25.36 13.90
N THR A 120 -5.68 -24.89 13.03
CA THR A 120 -6.29 -25.72 11.99
C THR A 120 -6.05 -25.18 10.58
N PRO A 121 -5.96 -26.06 9.54
CA PRO A 121 -5.65 -25.64 8.17
C PRO A 121 -6.67 -24.71 7.53
N LEU A 122 -7.95 -24.82 7.91
CA LEU A 122 -9.02 -24.01 7.33
C LEU A 122 -8.90 -22.52 7.69
N PRO A 123 -8.82 -22.11 8.97
CA PRO A 123 -8.55 -20.72 9.33
C PRO A 123 -7.30 -20.15 8.69
N ASP A 124 -6.23 -20.93 8.62
CA ASP A 124 -4.98 -20.51 8.00
C ASP A 124 -5.18 -20.16 6.52
N PHE A 125 -5.82 -21.07 5.77
CA PHE A 125 -6.21 -20.85 4.38
C PHE A 125 -7.15 -19.64 4.18
N LEU A 126 -8.12 -19.45 5.07
CA LEU A 126 -9.06 -18.31 4.97
C LEU A 126 -8.38 -16.97 5.28
N LEU A 127 -7.40 -16.95 6.18
CA LEU A 127 -6.65 -15.74 6.50
C LEU A 127 -5.66 -15.37 5.39
N ILE A 128 -5.02 -16.32 4.71
CA ILE A 128 -4.23 -15.98 3.52
C ILE A 128 -5.14 -15.38 2.44
N MET A 129 -6.33 -15.93 2.18
CA MET A 129 -7.28 -15.33 1.22
C MET A 129 -7.64 -13.88 1.57
N SER A 130 -7.74 -13.58 2.86
CA SER A 130 -7.98 -12.22 3.35
C SER A 130 -6.79 -11.28 3.06
N HIS A 131 -5.55 -11.77 3.14
CA HIS A 131 -4.36 -11.00 2.77
C HIS A 131 -4.24 -10.79 1.25
N LEU A 132 -4.60 -11.79 0.45
CA LEU A 132 -4.69 -11.61 -1.01
C LEU A 132 -5.72 -10.52 -1.33
N THR A 133 -6.84 -10.50 -0.60
CA THR A 133 -7.93 -9.54 -0.78
C THR A 133 -7.52 -8.12 -0.44
N ILE A 134 -6.95 -7.86 0.76
CA ILE A 134 -6.45 -6.51 1.10
C ILE A 134 -5.38 -6.05 0.10
N GLY A 135 -4.48 -6.96 -0.32
CA GLY A 135 -3.46 -6.68 -1.33
C GLY A 135 -4.06 -6.27 -2.68
N GLY A 136 -4.92 -7.10 -3.23
CA GLY A 136 -5.56 -6.87 -4.53
C GLY A 136 -6.43 -5.62 -4.56
N VAL A 137 -7.26 -5.42 -3.52
CA VAL A 137 -8.14 -4.24 -3.42
C VAL A 137 -7.32 -2.96 -3.20
N SER A 138 -6.25 -2.98 -2.39
CA SER A 138 -5.38 -1.82 -2.21
C SER A 138 -4.65 -1.47 -3.51
N GLY A 139 -4.17 -2.47 -4.26
CA GLY A 139 -3.54 -2.28 -5.56
C GLY A 139 -4.51 -1.68 -6.58
N TRP A 140 -5.72 -2.22 -6.66
CA TRP A 140 -6.80 -1.68 -7.49
C TRP A 140 -7.14 -0.23 -7.11
N ALA A 141 -7.27 0.08 -5.83
CA ALA A 141 -7.59 1.42 -5.34
C ALA A 141 -6.48 2.43 -5.71
N LEU A 142 -5.21 2.04 -5.55
CA LEU A 142 -4.07 2.87 -5.93
C LEU A 142 -4.04 3.16 -7.44
N GLU A 143 -4.29 2.15 -8.27
CA GLU A 143 -4.35 2.31 -9.72
C GLU A 143 -5.52 3.21 -10.14
N LYS A 144 -6.73 2.91 -9.64
CA LYS A 144 -7.97 3.53 -10.11
C LYS A 144 -8.17 4.95 -9.57
N HIS A 145 -7.83 5.20 -8.31
CA HIS A 145 -8.15 6.45 -7.63
C HIS A 145 -6.94 7.33 -7.36
N PHE A 146 -5.74 6.74 -7.29
CA PHE A 146 -4.51 7.44 -6.92
C PHE A 146 -3.38 7.32 -7.96
N GLY A 147 -3.69 6.86 -9.18
CA GLY A 147 -2.69 6.59 -10.21
C GLY A 147 -1.83 7.81 -10.59
N ASN A 148 -2.42 9.01 -10.52
CA ASN A 148 -1.68 10.27 -10.70
C ASN A 148 -0.56 10.42 -9.65
N ILE A 149 -0.82 10.07 -8.38
CA ILE A 149 0.16 10.15 -7.28
C ILE A 149 1.23 9.08 -7.42
N VAL A 150 0.85 7.86 -7.84
CA VAL A 150 1.81 6.78 -8.12
C VAL A 150 2.82 7.22 -9.19
N SER A 151 2.35 7.89 -10.25
CA SER A 151 3.17 8.30 -11.41
C SER A 151 4.13 9.49 -11.20
N LEU A 152 4.03 10.23 -10.08
CA LEU A 152 4.77 11.50 -9.87
C LEU A 152 6.31 11.39 -9.92
N LYS A 153 6.90 10.23 -9.60
CA LYS A 153 8.36 10.05 -9.62
C LYS A 153 8.89 9.78 -11.04
N LEU A 154 8.14 9.05 -11.87
CA LEU A 154 8.53 8.74 -13.25
C LEU A 154 8.62 10.00 -14.11
N GLN A 155 7.69 10.95 -13.94
CA GLN A 155 7.73 12.20 -14.70
C GLN A 155 8.93 13.08 -14.33
N LYS A 156 9.23 13.23 -13.03
CA LYS A 156 10.30 14.15 -12.57
C LYS A 156 11.70 13.69 -13.02
N THR A 157 11.93 12.38 -13.11
CA THR A 157 13.19 11.81 -13.62
C THR A 157 13.29 11.97 -15.14
N LYS A 158 12.24 11.63 -15.88
CA LYS A 158 12.21 11.76 -17.35
C LYS A 158 12.35 13.21 -17.82
N THR A 159 11.76 14.17 -17.12
CA THR A 159 11.93 15.61 -17.42
C THR A 159 13.35 16.09 -17.13
N ARG A 160 14.05 15.54 -16.13
CA ARG A 160 15.46 15.89 -15.87
C ARG A 160 16.40 15.32 -16.92
N GLU A 161 16.18 14.09 -17.38
CA GLU A 161 17.01 13.49 -18.44
C GLU A 161 16.90 14.24 -19.78
N HIS A 162 15.71 14.69 -20.15
CA HIS A 162 15.53 15.53 -21.35
C HIS A 162 16.20 16.90 -21.26
N ILE A 163 16.46 17.42 -20.04
CA ILE A 163 17.14 18.71 -19.85
C ILE A 163 18.68 18.57 -19.90
N VAL A 164 19.23 17.35 -19.77
CA VAL A 164 20.69 17.14 -19.67
C VAL A 164 21.36 16.80 -21.02
N ILE A 165 20.62 16.50 -22.09
CA ILE A 165 21.22 16.25 -23.41
C ILE A 165 21.10 17.47 -24.33
N LEU A 166 21.73 18.58 -23.95
CA LEU A 166 22.19 19.55 -24.95
C LEU A 166 23.57 19.06 -25.41
N LYS A 167 23.60 18.20 -26.44
CA LYS A 167 24.87 17.77 -27.07
C LYS A 167 25.70 19.03 -27.39
N PRO A 168 27.00 19.09 -26.99
CA PRO A 168 27.89 20.12 -27.48
C PRO A 168 27.95 20.01 -29.01
N TYR A 169 27.87 21.15 -29.69
CA TYR A 169 28.04 21.23 -31.14
C TYR A 169 29.40 21.86 -31.42
N ILE A 170 30.13 21.29 -32.37
CA ILE A 170 31.46 21.75 -32.77
C ILE A 170 31.25 22.89 -33.77
N PHE A 171 31.77 24.07 -33.44
CA PHE A 171 31.79 25.21 -34.34
C PHE A 171 33.25 25.61 -34.56
N ASN A 172 33.73 25.58 -35.81
CA ASN A 172 35.12 25.88 -36.19
C ASN A 172 36.20 25.16 -35.36
N GLY A 173 36.06 23.85 -35.15
CA GLY A 173 37.08 23.04 -34.47
C GLY A 173 37.23 23.27 -32.96
N ALA A 174 36.43 24.17 -32.37
CA ALA A 174 36.40 24.42 -30.93
C ALA A 174 35.14 23.82 -30.29
N ILE A 175 35.31 23.18 -29.13
CA ILE A 175 34.19 22.74 -28.28
C ILE A 175 33.66 23.98 -27.55
N VAL A 176 32.53 24.52 -28.03
CA VAL A 176 31.89 25.66 -27.37
C VAL A 176 30.87 25.16 -26.34
N PRO A 177 31.04 25.42 -25.02
CA PRO A 177 30.02 25.09 -24.05
C PRO A 177 28.77 25.94 -24.32
N LYS A 178 27.65 25.29 -24.65
CA LYS A 178 26.38 25.96 -24.88
C LYS A 178 25.90 26.54 -23.55
N LYS A 179 26.01 27.87 -23.35
CA LYS A 179 25.45 28.55 -22.18
C LYS A 179 23.98 28.12 -22.04
N PRO A 180 23.51 27.70 -20.86
CA PRO A 180 22.13 27.29 -20.66
C PRO A 180 21.23 28.47 -21.04
N LYS A 181 20.51 28.35 -22.16
CA LYS A 181 19.43 29.28 -22.48
C LYS A 181 18.44 29.17 -21.35
N LYS A 182 18.20 30.27 -20.63
CA LYS A 182 17.15 30.39 -19.62
C LYS A 182 15.83 30.14 -20.35
N ILE A 183 15.35 28.90 -20.33
CA ILE A 183 14.04 28.55 -20.87
C ILE A 183 13.04 29.30 -20.00
N MET A 184 12.50 30.41 -20.50
CA MET A 184 11.35 31.06 -19.88
C MET A 184 10.28 29.99 -19.73
N SER A 185 9.91 29.69 -18.49
CA SER A 185 8.83 28.77 -18.23
C SER A 185 7.58 29.35 -18.88
N VAL A 186 7.12 28.69 -19.94
CA VAL A 186 5.78 28.96 -20.49
C VAL A 186 4.81 28.44 -19.43
N ARG A 187 4.49 29.32 -18.49
CA ARG A 187 3.43 29.13 -17.51
C ARG A 187 2.16 28.94 -18.34
N SER A 188 1.66 27.69 -18.40
CA SER A 188 0.49 27.35 -19.19
C SER A 188 -0.68 28.25 -18.77
N GLN A 189 -1.04 29.18 -19.65
CA GLN A 189 -2.36 29.76 -19.65
C GLN A 189 -3.32 28.66 -20.06
N ASN A 190 -3.90 27.99 -19.08
CA ASN A 190 -5.11 27.20 -19.29
C ASN A 190 -6.14 27.65 -18.25
N LYS A 191 -6.75 28.80 -18.56
CA LYS A 191 -8.03 29.26 -18.02
C LYS A 191 -8.95 29.45 -19.22
N LYS A 192 -10.19 28.94 -19.12
CA LYS A 192 -11.30 28.92 -20.10
C LYS A 192 -11.16 27.75 -21.09
N LYS A 193 -12.11 26.84 -21.26
CA LYS A 193 -13.57 26.91 -21.11
C LYS A 193 -14.14 25.83 -20.20
#